data_AF-A0A5C9EMY4-F1
#
_entry.id   AF-A0A5C9EMY4-F1
#
_cell.length_a   1.000
_cell.length_b   1.000
_cell.length_c   1.000
_cell.angle_alpha   90.00
_cell.angle_beta   90.00
_cell.angle_gamma   90.00
#
_symmetry.space_group_name_H-M   'P 1'
#
loop_
_entity.id
_entity.type
_entity.pdbx_description
1 polymer ?
#
loop_
_entity_poly.entity_id
_entity_poly.type
_entity_poly.pdbx_seq_one_letter_code
_entity_poly.pdbx_strand_id
1 'polypeptide(L)'
;MIVIFLDNIKDFLLKLEKRVMDDIFYEFREINKEDDISSTLKIEIIFHFLGKIESSLILYETKMSVKKPSSSNIDEEVIQEIQNIFDKVNSSIRLVKGKIREIFLSYSL
;
A
#
# COMPACT_ATOMS: atom_id res chain seq x y z
N MET A 1 -16.40 0.78 -10.33
CA MET A 1 -15.22 1.23 -9.55
C MET A 1 -14.10 1.51 -10.53
N ILE A 2 -13.53 2.70 -10.47
CA ILE A 2 -12.36 3.06 -11.29
C ILE A 2 -11.12 2.79 -10.45
N VAL A 3 -10.10 2.17 -11.04
CA VAL A 3 -8.79 2.01 -10.39
C VAL A 3 -7.83 3.00 -11.04
N ILE A 4 -7.16 3.80 -10.20
CA ILE A 4 -6.12 4.74 -10.62
C ILE A 4 -4.80 4.23 -10.04
N PHE A 5 -3.92 3.79 -10.94
CA PHE A 5 -2.55 3.46 -10.61
C PHE A 5 -1.70 4.73 -10.59
N LEU A 6 -0.96 4.93 -9.50
CA LEU A 6 -0.06 6.05 -9.30
C LEU A 6 1.38 5.52 -9.32
N ASP A 7 2.21 6.14 -10.15
CA ASP A 7 3.56 5.66 -10.48
C ASP A 7 4.50 5.63 -9.27
N ASN A 8 4.22 6.44 -8.24
CA ASN A 8 5.06 6.54 -7.06
C ASN A 8 4.28 6.93 -5.80
N ILE A 9 4.91 6.69 -4.65
CA ILE A 9 4.34 6.98 -3.34
C ILE A 9 4.05 8.46 -3.11
N LYS A 10 4.78 9.39 -3.74
CA LYS A 10 4.53 10.83 -3.55
C LYS A 10 3.19 11.24 -4.16
N ASP A 11 2.92 10.79 -5.38
CA ASP A 11 1.64 11.03 -6.03
C ASP A 11 0.48 10.39 -5.27
N PHE A 12 0.73 9.21 -4.68
CA PHE A 12 -0.22 8.54 -3.79
C PHE A 12 -0.54 9.37 -2.54
N LEU A 13 0.47 9.89 -1.86
CA LEU A 13 0.29 10.76 -0.70
C LEU A 13 -0.50 12.03 -1.05
N LEU A 14 -0.29 12.61 -2.23
CA LEU A 14 -1.03 13.78 -2.70
C LEU A 14 -2.53 13.51 -2.93
N LYS A 15 -2.95 12.24 -3.12
CA LYS A 15 -4.36 11.88 -3.30
C LYS A 15 -5.07 11.52 -2.00
N LEU A 16 -4.35 11.45 -0.87
CA LEU A 16 -4.94 11.08 0.43
C LEU A 16 -6.03 12.02 0.91
N GLU A 17 -6.10 13.26 0.44
CA GLU A 17 -7.20 14.18 0.73
C GLU A 17 -8.56 13.68 0.21
N LYS A 18 -8.55 12.78 -0.79
CA LYS A 18 -9.77 12.25 -1.43
C LYS A 18 -10.29 10.99 -0.76
N ARG A 19 -9.60 10.49 0.27
CA ARG A 19 -9.94 9.24 0.94
C ARG A 19 -11.31 9.33 1.61
N VAL A 20 -12.04 8.22 1.62
CA VAL A 20 -13.33 8.11 2.33
C VAL A 20 -13.19 7.42 3.68
N MET A 21 -12.01 6.89 3.99
CA MET A 21 -11.66 6.21 5.23
C MET A 21 -10.21 6.51 5.58
N ASP A 22 -9.87 6.35 6.85
CA ASP A 22 -8.51 6.54 7.35
C ASP A 22 -7.58 5.33 7.13
N ASP A 23 -8.16 4.20 6.71
CA ASP A 23 -7.40 2.98 6.48
C ASP A 23 -6.76 2.98 5.09
N ILE A 24 -5.46 2.66 5.06
CA ILE A 24 -4.70 2.38 3.84
C ILE A 24 -4.30 0.92 3.89
N PHE A 25 -4.74 0.17 2.90
CA PHE A 25 -4.49 -1.25 2.82
C PHE A 25 -3.15 -1.52 2.16
N TYR A 26 -2.44 -2.53 2.65
CA TYR A 26 -1.21 -2.97 2.02
C TYR A 26 -1.14 -4.48 1.83
N GLU A 27 -0.46 -4.90 0.77
CA GLU A 27 -0.06 -6.29 0.53
C GLU A 27 1.42 -6.37 0.14
N PHE A 28 2.09 -7.43 0.60
CA PHE A 28 3.43 -7.78 0.15
C PHE A 28 3.35 -8.72 -1.05
N ARG A 29 4.16 -8.44 -2.07
CA ARG A 29 4.41 -9.30 -3.21
C ARG A 29 5.90 -9.57 -3.29
N GLU A 30 6.28 -10.80 -3.00
CA GLU A 30 7.66 -11.24 -3.20
C GLU A 30 7.97 -11.27 -4.70
N ILE A 31 9.06 -10.61 -5.09
CA ILE A 31 9.61 -10.75 -6.44
C ILE A 31 10.72 -11.79 -6.33
N ASN A 32 10.35 -13.06 -6.30
CA ASN A 32 11.32 -14.15 -6.38
C ASN A 32 11.86 -14.17 -7.82
N LYS A 33 13.07 -13.67 -8.02
CA LYS A 33 13.85 -14.04 -9.20
C LYS A 33 14.45 -15.40 -8.90
N GLU A 34 14.05 -16.41 -9.67
CA GLU A 34 14.51 -17.80 -9.54
C GLU A 34 16.04 -17.98 -9.67
N ASP A 35 16.81 -16.92 -9.98
CA ASP A 35 18.26 -16.95 -10.22
C ASP A 35 19.12 -15.99 -9.35
N ASP A 36 18.55 -15.30 -8.36
CA ASP A 36 19.35 -14.35 -7.55
C ASP A 36 20.03 -15.07 -6.37
N ILE A 37 21.31 -15.42 -6.52
CA ILE A 37 22.22 -15.93 -5.46
C ILE A 37 22.47 -14.86 -4.35
N SER A 38 21.90 -13.66 -4.51
CA SER A 38 22.05 -12.57 -3.55
C SER A 38 21.24 -12.82 -2.26
N SER A 39 21.85 -12.56 -1.10
CA SER A 39 21.18 -12.58 0.22
C SER A 39 20.13 -11.48 0.41
N THR A 40 19.69 -10.83 -0.67
CA THR A 40 18.78 -9.68 -0.67
C THR A 40 17.52 -10.04 -1.43
N LEU A 41 16.39 -10.07 -0.71
CA LEU A 41 15.08 -10.24 -1.29
C LEU A 41 14.55 -8.87 -1.74
N LYS A 42 14.00 -8.82 -2.95
CA LYS A 42 13.25 -7.66 -3.40
C LYS A 42 11.77 -7.92 -3.13
N ILE A 43 11.19 -7.10 -2.25
CA ILE A 43 9.75 -7.12 -1.99
C ILE A 43 9.12 -5.93 -2.68
N GLU A 44 7.93 -6.14 -3.23
CA GLU A 44 7.04 -5.07 -3.65
C GLU A 44 5.91 -4.94 -2.63
N ILE A 45 5.76 -3.75 -2.06
CA ILE A 45 4.64 -3.39 -1.18
C ILE A 45 3.64 -2.64 -2.04
N ILE A 46 2.41 -3.10 -2.06
CA ILE A 46 1.34 -2.49 -2.82
C ILE A 46 0.41 -1.81 -1.83
N PHE A 47 0.16 -0.51 -2.01
CA PHE A 47 -0.70 0.29 -1.16
C PHE A 47 -1.99 0.66 -1.88
N HIS A 48 -3.10 0.62 -1.16
CA HIS A 48 -4.42 0.92 -1.67
C HIS A 48 -5.20 1.81 -0.70
N PHE A 49 -5.93 2.80 -1.22
CA PHE A 49 -7.01 3.44 -0.45
C PHE A 49 -8.22 3.73 -1.34
N LEU A 50 -9.39 3.76 -0.70
CA LEU A 50 -10.63 4.14 -1.36
C LEU A 50 -10.80 5.66 -1.26
N GLY A 51 -10.98 6.31 -2.40
CA GLY A 51 -11.33 7.71 -2.49
C GLY A 51 -12.65 7.93 -3.22
N LYS A 52 -13.11 9.18 -3.21
CA LYS A 52 -14.32 9.59 -3.92
C LYS A 52 -14.05 10.81 -4.78
N ILE A 53 -14.45 10.72 -6.05
CA ILE A 53 -14.51 11.87 -6.96
C ILE A 53 -15.96 12.00 -7.38
N GLU A 54 -16.58 13.14 -7.07
CA GLU A 54 -18.00 13.39 -7.31
C GLU A 54 -18.87 12.26 -6.70
N SER A 55 -19.64 11.54 -7.52
CA SER A 55 -20.46 10.41 -7.12
C SER A 55 -19.76 9.05 -7.24
N SER A 56 -18.51 9.02 -7.73
CA SER A 56 -17.79 7.79 -8.06
C SER A 56 -16.77 7.39 -6.99
N LEU A 57 -16.79 6.11 -6.62
CA LEU A 57 -15.73 5.49 -5.83
C LEU A 57 -14.53 5.13 -6.70
N ILE A 58 -13.36 5.58 -6.25
CA ILE A 58 -12.08 5.44 -6.93
C ILE A 58 -11.12 4.66 -6.02
N LEU A 59 -10.53 3.60 -6.54
CA LEU A 59 -9.46 2.89 -5.86
C LEU A 59 -8.12 3.47 -6.32
N TYR A 60 -7.38 4.09 -5.41
CA TYR A 60 -6.01 4.53 -5.68
C TYR A 60 -5.04 3.42 -5.29
N GLU A 61 -4.11 3.10 -6.20
CA GLU A 61 -3.08 2.09 -5.99
C GLU A 61 -1.70 2.68 -6.27
N THR A 62 -0.71 2.31 -5.46
CA THR A 62 0.71 2.53 -5.79
C THR A 62 1.54 1.35 -5.33
N LYS A 63 2.78 1.27 -5.82
CA LYS A 63 3.72 0.20 -5.51
C LYS A 63 5.04 0.80 -5.04
N MET A 64 5.62 0.18 -4.03
CA MET A 64 6.92 0.54 -3.47
C MET A 64 7.82 -0.69 -3.46
N SER A 65 8.94 -0.62 -4.16
CA SER A 65 9.97 -1.67 -4.08
C SER A 65 10.88 -1.42 -2.89
N VAL A 66 11.01 -2.43 -2.02
CA VAL A 66 11.93 -2.43 -0.87
C VAL A 66 12.90 -3.59 -1.03
N LYS A 67 14.17 -3.37 -0.71
CA LYS A 67 15.18 -4.43 -0.64
C LYS A 67 15.38 -4.78 0.83
N LYS A 68 15.26 -6.06 1.20
CA LYS A 68 15.55 -6.54 2.55
C LYS A 68 16.51 -7.74 2.56
N PRO A 69 17.25 -7.98 3.66
CA PRO A 69 17.99 -9.22 3.84
C PRO A 69 17.06 -10.44 3.86
N SER A 70 17.48 -11.56 3.27
CA SER A 70 16.68 -12.79 3.16
C SER A 70 16.37 -13.47 4.49
N SER A 71 17.19 -13.25 5.52
CA SER A 71 17.07 -13.87 6.85
C SER A 71 16.11 -13.17 7.81
N SER A 72 15.36 -12.17 7.34
CA SER A 72 14.75 -11.19 8.21
C SER A 72 13.21 -11.17 8.15
N ASN A 73 12.58 -11.23 9.31
CA ASN A 73 11.13 -11.04 9.51
C ASN A 73 10.76 -9.54 9.47
N ILE A 74 11.54 -8.75 8.70
CA ILE A 74 11.55 -7.28 8.61
C ILE A 74 10.27 -6.69 8.00
N ASP A 75 9.30 -7.52 7.64
CA ASP A 75 8.03 -7.06 7.05
C ASP A 75 7.30 -6.10 8.01
N GLU A 76 7.29 -6.41 9.32
CA GLU A 76 6.70 -5.53 10.34
C GLU A 76 7.52 -4.26 10.57
N GLU A 77 8.85 -4.35 10.58
CA GLU A 77 9.73 -3.18 10.75
C GLU A 77 9.58 -2.19 9.59
N VAL A 78 9.55 -2.70 8.34
CA VAL A 78 9.34 -1.87 7.15
C VAL A 78 7.97 -1.20 7.19
N ILE A 79 6.92 -1.91 7.60
CA ILE A 79 5.59 -1.31 7.73
C ILE A 79 5.55 -0.29 8.86
N GLN A 80 6.24 -0.52 9.97
CA GLN A 80 6.32 0.44 11.06
C GLN A 80 7.05 1.72 10.63
N GLU A 81 8.14 1.61 9.87
CA GLU A 81 8.83 2.77 9.29
C GLU A 81 7.93 3.53 8.32
N ILE A 82 7.17 2.81 7.49
CA ILE A 82 6.23 3.43 6.56
C ILE A 82 5.09 4.10 7.33
N GLN A 83 4.52 3.48 8.37
CA GLN A 83 3.51 4.09 9.24
C GLN A 83 4.02 5.41 9.80
N ASN A 84 5.26 5.45 10.32
CA ASN A 84 5.88 6.67 10.82
C ASN A 84 6.03 7.78 9.75
N ILE A 85 6.16 7.41 8.46
CA ILE A 85 6.17 8.37 7.35
C ILE A 85 4.76 8.90 7.09
N PHE A 86 3.76 8.03 7.08
CA PHE A 86 2.36 8.43 6.91
C PHE A 86 1.88 9.31 8.05
N ASP A 87 2.29 9.04 9.29
CA ASP A 87 1.96 9.84 10.47
C ASP A 87 2.46 11.29 10.38
N LYS A 88 3.59 11.52 9.68
CA LYS A 88 4.10 12.88 9.40
C LYS A 88 3.23 13.66 8.44
N VAL A 89 2.48 12.96 7.58
CA VAL A 89 1.55 13.56 6.62
C VAL A 89 0.18 13.71 7.26
N ASN A 90 -0.31 12.66 7.91
CA ASN A 90 -1.57 12.64 8.61
C ASN A 90 -1.61 11.50 9.64
N SER A 91 -1.72 11.84 10.93
CA SER A 91 -1.73 10.90 12.05
C SER A 91 -3.03 10.09 12.20
N SER A 92 -4.08 10.39 11.43
CA SER A 92 -5.29 9.55 11.43
C SER A 92 -5.11 8.27 10.63
N ILE A 93 -4.10 8.22 9.75
CA ILE A 93 -3.92 7.12 8.81
C ILE A 93 -3.49 5.84 9.52
N ARG A 94 -4.11 4.72 9.16
CA ARG A 94 -3.74 3.39 9.67
C ARG A 94 -3.39 2.47 8.51
N LEU A 95 -2.19 1.88 8.55
CA LEU A 95 -1.80 0.83 7.62
C LEU A 95 -2.43 -0.51 8.05
N VAL A 96 -3.27 -1.09 7.18
CA VAL A 96 -3.98 -2.34 7.44
C VAL A 96 -3.53 -3.39 6.43
N LYS A 97 -3.05 -4.55 6.92
CA LYS A 97 -2.69 -5.67 6.06
C LYS A 97 -3.96 -6.25 5.42
N GLY A 98 -4.04 -6.30 4.09
CA GLY A 98 -5.20 -6.90 3.42
C GLY A 98 -5.38 -6.52 1.96
N LYS A 99 -6.21 -7.28 1.24
CA LYS A 99 -6.56 -7.02 -0.16
C LYS A 99 -7.87 -6.26 -0.24
N ILE A 100 -7.86 -5.10 -0.91
CA ILE A 100 -9.04 -4.25 -1.10
C ILE A 100 -10.20 -4.96 -1.84
N ARG A 101 -9.91 -6.04 -2.59
CA ARG A 101 -10.93 -6.85 -3.26
C ARG A 101 -11.94 -7.46 -2.27
N GLU A 102 -11.52 -7.82 -1.07
CA GLU A 102 -12.40 -8.36 -0.01
C GLU A 102 -13.24 -7.25 0.65
N ILE A 103 -12.74 -6.02 0.64
CA ILE A 103 -13.32 -4.83 1.28
C ILE A 103 -14.39 -4.20 0.38
N PHE A 104 -14.13 -4.17 -0.92
CA PHE A 104 -15.10 -3.69 -1.90
C PHE A 104 -16.31 -4.63 -2.05
N LEU A 105 -16.09 -5.95 -1.92
CA LEU A 105 -17.17 -6.96 -1.93
C LEU A 105 -18.09 -6.85 -0.72
N SER A 106 -17.58 -6.41 0.44
CA SER A 106 -18.37 -6.20 1.65
C SER A 106 -19.07 -4.83 1.69
N TYR A 107 -18.56 -3.81 0.99
CA TYR A 107 -19.20 -2.50 0.88
C TYR A 107 -20.32 -2.43 -0.18
N SER A 108 -20.37 -3.40 -1.11
CA SER A 108 -21.40 -3.49 -2.15
C SER A 108 -22.60 -4.36 -1.75
N LEU A 109 -22.65 -4.82 -0.50
CA LEU A 109 -23.72 -5.62 0.12
C LEU A 109 -24.62 -4.75 1.00
#